data_AF-A0A418MYU9-F1
#
_entry.id   AF-A0A418MYU9-F1
#
_cell.length_a   1.000
_cell.length_b   1.000
_cell.length_c   1.000
_cell.angle_alpha   90.00
_cell.angle_beta   90.00
_cell.angle_gamma   90.00
#
_symmetry.space_group_name_H-M   'P 1'
#
loop_
_entity.id
_entity.type
_entity.pdbx_description
1 polymer ?
#
loop_
_entity_poly.entity_id
_entity_poly.type
_entity_poly.pdbx_seq_one_letter_code
_entity_poly.pdbx_strand_id
1 'polypeptide(L)'
;MTGGDAVQPDNPERDPERTLVLEAFADTIIPGEKRFPEDRAVAGATTGGGAVAAGAVELLETPAGGLAEALDSLVFSLNEHTREYAAEHGLTLDPAVPPFVALPFPDRTALVAALTRPDHPEKQMWVGLALFSNMAFDSAAHLSTPQALAAGHPGLLTIGYEQPQADGLWRFDSFSYGRQLADLHPDTTATGSPA
;
A
#
# COMPACT_ATOMS: atom_id res chain seq x y z
N MET A 1 14.45 -40.92 28.20
CA MET A 1 14.70 -39.47 28.09
C MET A 1 14.15 -39.03 26.75
N THR A 2 12.93 -38.51 26.79
CA THR A 2 12.16 -37.98 25.67
C THR A 2 12.75 -36.62 25.29
N GLY A 3 13.39 -36.56 24.12
CA GLY A 3 13.82 -35.30 23.51
C GLY A 3 12.60 -34.62 22.90
N GLY A 4 12.31 -33.41 23.38
CA GLY A 4 11.13 -32.65 23.02
C GLY A 4 11.11 -32.28 21.54
N ASP A 5 9.95 -32.52 20.93
CA ASP A 5 9.55 -31.84 19.71
C ASP A 5 9.54 -30.33 20.01
N ALA A 6 10.44 -29.61 19.35
CA ALA A 6 10.39 -28.17 19.28
C ALA A 6 9.08 -27.81 18.57
N VAL A 7 8.10 -27.36 19.34
CA VAL A 7 6.91 -26.68 18.82
C VAL A 7 7.40 -25.47 18.04
N GLN A 8 7.34 -25.58 16.73
CA GLN A 8 7.50 -24.46 15.82
C GLN A 8 6.44 -23.42 16.20
N PRO A 9 6.80 -22.14 16.43
CA PRO A 9 5.82 -21.15 16.82
C PRO A 9 4.75 -21.06 15.71
N ASP A 10 3.49 -21.19 16.11
CA ASP A 10 2.33 -20.95 15.24
C ASP A 10 2.54 -19.60 14.54
N ASN A 11 2.85 -19.66 13.25
CA ASN A 11 2.77 -18.51 12.39
C ASN A 11 1.26 -18.28 12.23
N PRO A 12 0.65 -17.21 12.77
CA PRO A 12 -0.78 -17.00 12.56
C PRO A 12 -0.96 -16.82 11.05
N GLU A 13 -1.51 -17.85 10.39
CA GLU A 13 -1.89 -17.75 9.00
C GLU A 13 -2.78 -16.51 8.89
N ARG A 14 -2.35 -15.53 8.08
CA ARG A 14 -3.11 -14.30 7.83
C ARG A 14 -4.55 -14.71 7.55
N ASP A 15 -5.51 -14.11 8.27
CA ASP A 15 -6.91 -14.34 8.01
C ASP A 15 -7.19 -14.09 6.50
N PRO A 16 -7.57 -15.14 5.73
CA PRO A 16 -7.78 -15.01 4.30
C PRO A 16 -8.87 -13.99 3.97
N GLU A 17 -9.88 -13.85 4.83
CA GLU A 17 -10.98 -12.91 4.63
C GLU A 17 -10.50 -11.47 4.77
N ARG A 18 -9.77 -11.19 5.86
CA ARG A 18 -9.15 -9.88 6.10
C ARG A 18 -8.24 -9.48 4.95
N THR A 19 -7.40 -10.40 4.49
CA THR A 19 -6.45 -10.15 3.40
C THR A 19 -7.18 -9.76 2.13
N LEU A 20 -8.23 -10.49 1.73
CA LEU A 20 -9.02 -10.18 0.54
C LEU A 20 -9.64 -8.77 0.58
N VAL A 21 -10.17 -8.36 1.74
CA VAL A 21 -10.79 -7.03 1.90
C VAL A 21 -9.74 -5.93 1.83
N LEU A 22 -8.61 -6.10 2.52
CA LEU A 22 -7.52 -5.11 2.51
C LEU A 22 -6.88 -4.98 1.11
N GLU A 23 -6.69 -6.10 0.41
CA GLU A 23 -6.22 -6.09 -0.99
C GLU A 23 -7.22 -5.37 -1.90
N ALA A 24 -8.51 -5.67 -1.78
CA ALA A 24 -9.53 -5.00 -2.58
C ALA A 24 -9.58 -3.49 -2.31
N PHE A 25 -9.39 -3.07 -1.06
CA PHE A 25 -9.32 -1.65 -0.72
C PHE A 25 -8.07 -1.01 -1.33
N ALA A 26 -6.90 -1.62 -1.17
CA ALA A 26 -5.65 -1.11 -1.72
C ALA A 26 -5.70 -0.98 -3.25
N ASP A 27 -6.23 -1.99 -3.95
CA ASP A 27 -6.46 -1.95 -5.41
C ASP A 27 -7.46 -0.85 -5.81
N THR A 28 -8.42 -0.50 -4.96
CA THR A 28 -9.33 0.63 -5.21
C THR A 28 -8.60 1.97 -5.18
N ILE A 29 -7.51 2.10 -4.39
CA ILE A 29 -6.73 3.34 -4.27
C ILE A 29 -5.69 3.47 -5.40
N ILE A 30 -4.88 2.43 -5.61
CA ILE A 30 -3.93 2.35 -6.73
C ILE A 30 -4.17 1.01 -7.44
N PRO A 31 -4.94 1.01 -8.53
CA PRO A 31 -5.32 -0.21 -9.21
C PRO A 31 -4.13 -0.87 -9.88
N GLY A 32 -4.16 -2.20 -9.91
CA GLY A 32 -3.21 -3.04 -10.62
C GLY A 32 -3.86 -4.08 -11.52
N GLU A 33 -3.02 -4.87 -12.16
CA GLU A 33 -3.42 -6.02 -12.95
C GLU A 33 -3.77 -7.22 -12.07
N LYS A 34 -4.73 -8.03 -12.52
CA LYS A 34 -5.09 -9.26 -11.82
C LYS A 34 -3.93 -10.25 -11.77
N ARG A 35 -3.80 -10.97 -10.66
CA ARG A 35 -2.87 -12.10 -10.52
C ARG A 35 -3.28 -13.30 -11.38
N PHE A 36 -4.60 -13.50 -11.51
CA PHE A 36 -5.24 -14.56 -12.31
C PHE A 36 -6.67 -14.11 -12.69
N PRO A 37 -7.31 -14.69 -13.72
CA PRO A 37 -8.57 -14.17 -14.27
C PRO A 37 -9.71 -14.03 -13.24
N GLU A 38 -9.79 -14.96 -12.29
CA GLU A 38 -10.81 -15.06 -11.25
C GLU A 38 -10.49 -14.23 -10.00
N ASP A 39 -9.38 -13.48 -9.98
CA ASP A 39 -9.03 -12.63 -8.85
C ASP A 39 -10.14 -11.62 -8.60
N ARG A 40 -10.73 -11.69 -7.40
CA ARG A 40 -11.82 -10.83 -6.96
C ARG A 40 -11.31 -9.66 -6.14
N ALA A 41 -10.17 -9.81 -5.45
CA ALA A 41 -9.62 -8.72 -4.66
C ALA A 41 -9.08 -7.63 -5.59
N VAL A 42 -8.23 -8.02 -6.55
CA VAL A 42 -7.71 -7.13 -7.58
C VAL A 42 -8.68 -7.07 -8.76
N ALA A 43 -9.21 -5.89 -9.07
CA ALA A 43 -10.19 -5.72 -10.13
C ALA A 43 -9.59 -5.81 -11.54
N GLY A 44 -8.30 -5.51 -11.70
CA GLY A 44 -7.68 -5.44 -13.03
C GLY A 44 -8.06 -4.18 -13.82
N ALA A 45 -8.30 -3.06 -13.14
CA ALA A 45 -8.71 -1.81 -13.78
C ALA A 45 -7.58 -1.17 -14.62
N THR A 46 -6.33 -1.59 -14.40
CA THR A 46 -5.13 -1.12 -15.09
C THR A 46 -4.19 -2.30 -15.40
N THR A 47 -3.18 -2.05 -16.24
CA THR A 47 -2.08 -2.98 -16.51
C THR A 47 -0.86 -2.64 -15.65
N GLY A 48 -0.08 -3.64 -15.24
CA GLY A 48 1.07 -3.47 -14.34
C GLY A 48 0.72 -3.53 -12.85
N GLY A 49 1.72 -3.41 -11.99
CA GLY A 49 1.53 -3.57 -10.54
C GLY A 49 0.88 -2.34 -9.89
N GLY A 50 -0.16 -2.56 -9.10
CA GLY A 50 -0.81 -1.54 -8.24
C GLY A 50 -0.35 -1.62 -6.78
N ALA A 51 -1.11 -1.04 -5.85
CA ALA A 51 -0.79 -1.04 -4.42
C ALA A 51 -0.69 -2.46 -3.83
N VAL A 52 -1.51 -3.41 -4.30
CA VAL A 52 -1.45 -4.80 -3.85
C VAL A 52 -0.11 -5.43 -4.21
N ALA A 53 0.32 -5.31 -5.47
CA ALA A 53 1.62 -5.81 -5.91
C ALA A 53 2.80 -5.06 -5.27
N ALA A 54 2.58 -3.82 -4.81
CA ALA A 54 3.55 -3.03 -4.06
C ALA A 54 3.63 -3.40 -2.56
N GLY A 55 2.87 -4.37 -2.08
CA GLY A 55 2.95 -4.83 -0.69
C GLY A 55 2.14 -3.99 0.30
N ALA A 56 0.98 -3.47 -0.10
CA ALA A 56 0.13 -2.65 0.77
C ALA A 56 -0.31 -3.38 2.05
N VAL A 57 -0.65 -4.67 1.96
CA VAL A 57 -1.07 -5.45 3.13
C VAL A 57 0.10 -5.67 4.08
N GLU A 58 1.28 -6.00 3.57
CA GLU A 58 2.52 -6.11 4.35
C GLU A 58 2.84 -4.82 5.11
N LEU A 59 2.71 -3.67 4.46
CA LEU A 59 2.95 -2.38 5.10
C LEU A 59 1.89 -2.08 6.19
N LEU A 60 0.62 -2.35 5.92
CA LEU A 60 -0.49 -2.14 6.86
C LEU A 60 -0.34 -2.97 8.15
N GLU A 61 0.18 -4.18 8.03
CA GLU A 61 0.42 -5.09 9.15
C GLU A 61 1.65 -4.72 9.98
N THR A 62 2.48 -3.77 9.51
CA THR A 62 3.69 -3.36 10.23
C THR A 62 3.30 -2.58 11.49
N PRO A 63 3.67 -3.04 12.71
CA PRO A 63 3.27 -2.38 13.97
C PRO A 63 3.72 -0.92 14.07
N ALA A 64 4.89 -0.59 13.48
CA ALA A 64 5.43 0.76 13.47
C ALA A 64 4.54 1.79 12.75
N GLY A 65 3.66 1.33 11.86
CA GLY A 65 2.69 2.20 11.17
C GLY A 65 1.49 2.61 12.03
N GLY A 66 1.26 1.93 13.16
CA GLY A 66 0.20 2.27 14.12
C GLY A 66 -1.23 1.89 13.71
N LEU A 67 -1.44 1.33 12.51
CA LEU A 67 -2.77 0.91 12.03
C LEU A 67 -3.05 -0.59 12.22
N ALA A 68 -2.02 -1.41 12.41
CA ALA A 68 -2.10 -2.87 12.46
C ALA A 68 -3.18 -3.39 13.43
N GLU A 69 -3.22 -2.84 14.65
CA GLU A 69 -4.17 -3.23 15.70
C GLU A 69 -5.63 -2.85 15.38
N ALA A 70 -5.84 -1.91 14.47
CA ALA A 70 -7.17 -1.44 14.06
C ALA A 70 -7.71 -2.16 12.83
N LEU A 71 -6.90 -2.96 12.11
CA LEU A 71 -7.25 -3.53 10.80
C LEU A 71 -8.52 -4.40 10.85
N ASP A 72 -8.67 -5.23 11.88
CA ASP A 72 -9.85 -6.10 12.00
C ASP A 72 -11.14 -5.27 12.16
N SER A 73 -11.08 -4.18 12.92
CA SER A 73 -12.22 -3.26 13.08
C SER A 73 -12.50 -2.48 11.78
N LEU A 74 -11.46 -2.07 11.06
CA LEU A 74 -11.61 -1.37 9.78
C LEU A 74 -12.22 -2.28 8.70
N VAL A 75 -11.79 -3.54 8.64
CA VAL A 75 -12.36 -4.54 7.72
C VAL A 75 -13.83 -4.82 8.03
N PHE A 76 -14.16 -4.97 9.32
CA PHE A 76 -15.54 -5.12 9.75
C PHE A 76 -16.39 -3.89 9.32
N SER A 77 -15.96 -2.68 9.68
CA SER A 77 -16.68 -1.45 9.35
C SER A 77 -16.82 -1.23 7.84
N LEU A 78 -15.80 -1.53 7.05
CA LEU A 78 -15.84 -1.40 5.59
C LEU A 78 -16.89 -2.33 4.97
N ASN A 79 -16.99 -3.56 5.47
CA ASN A 79 -18.00 -4.50 5.03
C ASN A 79 -19.42 -4.07 5.43
N GLU A 80 -19.61 -3.45 6.60
CA GLU A 80 -20.91 -2.89 6.99
C GLU A 80 -21.32 -1.72 6.09
N HIS A 81 -20.42 -0.75 5.88
CA HIS A 81 -20.64 0.36 4.93
C HIS A 81 -20.97 -0.15 3.52
N THR A 82 -20.36 -1.26 3.11
CA THR A 82 -20.66 -1.89 1.83
C THR A 82 -22.08 -2.44 1.77
N ARG A 83 -22.57 -3.09 2.84
CA ARG A 83 -23.95 -3.60 2.88
C ARG A 83 -24.96 -2.46 2.81
N GLU A 84 -24.70 -1.37 3.51
CA GLU A 84 -25.52 -0.16 3.46
C GLU A 84 -25.53 0.44 2.05
N TYR A 85 -24.34 0.66 1.46
CA TYR A 85 -24.21 1.14 0.09
C TYR A 85 -24.96 0.25 -0.92
N ALA A 86 -24.81 -1.07 -0.81
CA ALA A 86 -25.47 -2.02 -1.70
C ALA A 86 -26.99 -1.96 -1.56
N ALA A 87 -27.52 -1.84 -0.34
CA ALA A 87 -28.95 -1.69 -0.10
C ALA A 87 -29.50 -0.39 -0.70
N GLU A 88 -28.79 0.73 -0.54
CA GLU A 88 -29.17 2.03 -1.10
C GLU A 88 -29.18 2.05 -2.63
N HIS A 89 -28.27 1.32 -3.25
CA HIS A 89 -28.09 1.29 -4.70
C HIS A 89 -28.78 0.09 -5.38
N GLY A 90 -29.46 -0.76 -4.61
CA GLY A 90 -30.16 -1.95 -5.13
C GLY A 90 -29.23 -3.03 -5.69
N LEU A 91 -28.01 -3.14 -5.14
CA LEU A 91 -27.02 -4.12 -5.54
C LEU A 91 -27.18 -5.42 -4.75
N THR A 92 -27.10 -6.55 -5.44
CA THR A 92 -27.06 -7.88 -4.82
C THR A 92 -25.60 -8.31 -4.66
N LEU A 93 -25.14 -8.45 -3.42
CA LEU A 93 -23.79 -8.92 -3.12
C LEU A 93 -23.70 -10.45 -3.19
N ASP A 94 -22.60 -10.94 -3.77
CA ASP A 94 -22.26 -12.36 -3.78
C ASP A 94 -21.88 -12.82 -2.37
N PRO A 95 -22.65 -13.74 -1.74
CA PRO A 95 -22.40 -14.15 -0.36
C PRO A 95 -21.18 -15.07 -0.20
N ALA A 96 -20.55 -15.51 -1.30
CA ALA A 96 -19.37 -16.37 -1.26
C ALA A 96 -18.07 -15.60 -0.99
N VAL A 97 -18.10 -14.26 -1.01
CA VAL A 97 -16.95 -13.39 -0.76
C VAL A 97 -17.34 -12.25 0.20
N PRO A 98 -16.36 -11.58 0.82
CA PRO A 98 -16.65 -10.44 1.69
C PRO A 98 -17.42 -9.33 0.95
N PRO A 99 -18.34 -8.61 1.62
CA PRO A 99 -19.16 -7.57 1.02
C PRO A 99 -18.39 -6.59 0.14
N PHE A 100 -17.29 -6.01 0.63
CA PHE A 100 -16.50 -5.04 -0.15
C PHE A 100 -15.88 -5.67 -1.40
N VAL A 101 -15.45 -6.93 -1.31
CA VAL A 101 -14.91 -7.70 -2.44
C VAL A 101 -16.00 -8.05 -3.45
N ALA A 102 -17.26 -8.20 -3.03
CA ALA A 102 -18.38 -8.47 -3.92
C ALA A 102 -18.74 -7.25 -4.81
N LEU A 103 -18.37 -6.03 -4.43
CA LEU A 103 -18.66 -4.84 -5.23
C LEU A 103 -17.85 -4.82 -6.55
N PRO A 104 -18.48 -4.40 -7.66
CA PRO A 104 -17.76 -3.99 -8.86
C PRO A 104 -16.81 -2.82 -8.59
N PHE A 105 -15.74 -2.71 -9.36
CA PHE A 105 -14.72 -1.66 -9.16
C PHE A 105 -15.29 -0.23 -9.12
N PRO A 106 -16.20 0.19 -10.03
CA PRO A 106 -16.79 1.53 -9.95
C PRO A 106 -17.52 1.81 -8.64
N ASP A 107 -18.20 0.81 -8.08
CA ASP A 107 -18.91 0.92 -6.80
C ASP A 107 -17.95 0.96 -5.62
N ARG A 108 -16.85 0.19 -5.65
CA ARG A 108 -15.77 0.31 -4.67
C ARG A 108 -15.20 1.73 -4.67
N THR A 109 -14.91 2.28 -5.85
CA THR A 109 -14.38 3.64 -5.99
C THR A 109 -15.37 4.68 -5.45
N ALA A 110 -16.66 4.55 -5.78
CA ALA A 110 -17.70 5.47 -5.29
C ALA A 110 -17.84 5.42 -3.77
N LEU A 111 -17.85 4.22 -3.18
CA LEU A 111 -17.93 4.04 -1.73
C LEU A 111 -16.67 4.60 -1.04
N VAL A 112 -15.48 4.25 -1.49
CA VAL A 112 -14.23 4.77 -0.92
C VAL A 112 -14.15 6.29 -1.05
N ALA A 113 -14.61 6.85 -2.17
CA ALA A 113 -14.70 8.30 -2.34
C ALA A 113 -15.66 8.94 -1.33
N ALA A 114 -16.77 8.29 -0.99
CA ALA A 114 -17.71 8.77 0.04
C ALA A 114 -17.12 8.70 1.45
N LEU A 115 -16.47 7.58 1.80
CA LEU A 115 -15.86 7.35 3.11
C LEU A 115 -14.68 8.31 3.40
N THR A 116 -13.99 8.75 2.35
CA THR A 116 -12.83 9.66 2.46
C THR A 116 -13.20 11.14 2.34
N ARG A 117 -14.49 11.49 2.21
CA ARG A 117 -14.90 12.89 2.10
C ARG A 117 -14.55 13.71 3.35
N PRO A 118 -14.27 15.02 3.20
CA PRO A 118 -13.94 15.89 4.33
C PRO A 118 -15.01 15.96 5.44
N ASP A 119 -16.28 15.70 5.12
CA ASP A 119 -17.41 15.73 6.04
C ASP A 119 -17.73 14.36 6.67
N HIS A 120 -17.12 13.26 6.21
CA HIS A 120 -17.38 11.94 6.75
C HIS A 120 -16.84 11.82 8.19
N PRO A 121 -17.64 11.35 9.18
CA PRO A 121 -17.23 11.30 10.58
C PRO A 121 -16.01 10.41 10.82
N GLU A 122 -15.87 9.36 10.02
CA GLU A 122 -14.80 8.37 10.14
C GLU A 122 -13.62 8.61 9.19
N LYS A 123 -13.61 9.73 8.45
CA LYS A 123 -12.67 9.97 7.34
C LYS A 123 -11.20 9.73 7.69
N GLN A 124 -10.80 10.00 8.93
CA GLN A 124 -9.40 9.89 9.34
C GLN A 124 -8.89 8.45 9.23
N MET A 125 -9.76 7.47 9.52
CA MET A 125 -9.43 6.06 9.41
C MET A 125 -9.30 5.63 7.94
N TRP A 126 -10.26 6.05 7.11
CA TRP A 126 -10.29 5.70 5.68
C TRP A 126 -9.17 6.38 4.89
N VAL A 127 -8.87 7.64 5.20
CA VAL A 127 -7.72 8.36 4.65
C VAL A 127 -6.41 7.72 5.10
N GLY A 128 -6.32 7.23 6.36
CA GLY A 128 -5.16 6.47 6.83
C GLY A 128 -4.93 5.19 6.00
N LEU A 129 -5.96 4.39 5.79
CA LEU A 129 -5.88 3.16 4.98
C LEU A 129 -5.48 3.48 3.52
N ALA A 130 -6.02 4.55 2.95
CA ALA A 130 -5.66 5.03 1.62
C ALA A 130 -4.21 5.54 1.55
N LEU A 131 -3.75 6.25 2.59
CA LEU A 131 -2.38 6.74 2.68
C LEU A 131 -1.38 5.58 2.67
N PHE A 132 -1.63 4.52 3.44
CA PHE A 132 -0.77 3.34 3.46
C PHE A 132 -0.73 2.62 2.10
N SER A 133 -1.85 2.60 1.37
CA SER A 133 -1.88 2.07 0.00
C SER A 133 -0.99 2.89 -0.94
N ASN A 134 -0.99 4.23 -0.81
CA ASN A 134 -0.08 5.10 -1.53
C ASN A 134 1.38 4.88 -1.11
N MET A 135 1.66 4.83 0.20
CA MET A 135 3.00 4.62 0.75
C MET A 135 3.64 3.31 0.29
N ALA A 136 2.85 2.24 0.21
CA ALA A 136 3.32 0.98 -0.32
C ALA A 136 3.82 1.15 -1.76
N PHE A 137 3.06 1.85 -2.60
CA PHE A 137 3.44 2.09 -3.99
C PHE A 137 4.59 3.10 -4.14
N ASP A 138 4.48 4.28 -3.54
CA ASP A 138 5.33 5.43 -3.86
C ASP A 138 6.71 5.43 -3.19
N SER A 139 6.82 4.75 -2.05
CA SER A 139 8.00 4.83 -1.19
C SER A 139 8.45 3.46 -0.70
N ALA A 140 7.61 2.42 -0.86
CA ALA A 140 7.86 1.08 -0.37
C ALA A 140 8.28 1.10 1.11
N ALA A 141 7.57 1.86 1.95
CA ALA A 141 8.00 2.23 3.31
C ALA A 141 8.32 1.06 4.27
N HIS A 142 7.91 -0.17 3.92
CA HIS A 142 8.19 -1.40 4.67
C HIS A 142 9.45 -2.15 4.19
N LEU A 143 10.10 -1.68 3.13
CA LEU A 143 11.24 -2.32 2.49
C LEU A 143 12.46 -1.40 2.49
N SER A 144 13.65 -2.00 2.47
CA SER A 144 14.84 -1.23 2.10
C SER A 144 14.79 -0.93 0.60
N THR A 145 15.08 0.31 0.21
CA THR A 145 15.04 0.75 -1.20
C THR A 145 15.86 -0.16 -2.13
N PRO A 146 17.08 -0.61 -1.79
CA PRO A 146 17.83 -1.53 -2.65
C PRO A 146 17.12 -2.88 -2.86
N GLN A 147 16.51 -3.44 -1.81
CA GLN A 147 15.76 -4.69 -1.92
C GLN A 147 14.50 -4.53 -2.77
N ALA A 148 13.74 -3.45 -2.56
CA ALA A 148 12.55 -3.16 -3.34
C ALA A 148 12.87 -3.04 -4.84
N LEU A 149 13.93 -2.32 -5.20
CA LEU A 149 14.35 -2.17 -6.59
C LEU A 149 14.87 -3.48 -7.18
N ALA A 150 15.69 -4.23 -6.44
CA ALA A 150 16.17 -5.55 -6.88
C ALA A 150 15.02 -6.55 -7.12
N ALA A 151 13.94 -6.45 -6.35
CA ALA A 151 12.72 -7.24 -6.50
C ALA A 151 11.78 -6.72 -7.61
N GLY A 152 12.12 -5.60 -8.26
CA GLY A 152 11.30 -5.01 -9.32
C GLY A 152 10.03 -4.32 -8.80
N HIS A 153 10.11 -3.65 -7.64
CA HIS A 153 8.95 -3.03 -7.01
C HIS A 153 8.21 -2.07 -7.94
N PRO A 154 6.89 -2.27 -8.20
CA PRO A 154 6.19 -1.64 -9.30
C PRO A 154 6.12 -0.12 -9.19
N GLY A 155 5.85 0.41 -7.98
CA GLY A 155 5.69 1.85 -7.81
C GLY A 155 7.00 2.64 -7.87
N LEU A 156 8.06 2.23 -7.16
CA LEU A 156 9.39 2.82 -7.29
C LEU A 156 9.91 2.85 -8.74
N LEU A 157 9.71 1.76 -9.50
CA LEU A 157 10.08 1.72 -10.92
C LEU A 157 9.22 2.66 -11.77
N THR A 158 7.91 2.73 -11.50
CA THR A 158 7.00 3.64 -12.20
C THR A 158 7.34 5.11 -11.95
N ILE A 159 7.73 5.46 -10.72
CA ILE A 159 8.16 6.81 -10.35
C ILE A 159 9.52 7.17 -10.98
N GLY A 160 10.31 6.16 -11.33
CA GLY A 160 11.62 6.35 -11.95
C GLY A 160 12.74 6.55 -10.93
N TYR A 161 12.70 5.83 -9.81
CA TYR A 161 13.86 5.75 -8.92
C TYR A 161 15.08 5.26 -9.72
N GLU A 162 16.20 5.98 -9.60
CA GLU A 162 17.46 5.55 -10.18
C GLU A 162 17.87 4.17 -9.66
N GLN A 163 18.67 3.45 -10.43
CA GLN A 163 19.20 2.17 -9.98
C GLN A 163 20.63 2.36 -9.44
N PRO A 164 21.05 1.60 -8.42
CA PRO A 164 22.46 1.55 -8.07
C PRO A 164 23.27 1.10 -9.30
N GLN A 165 24.46 1.66 -9.47
CA GLN A 165 25.38 1.23 -10.52
C GLN A 165 25.85 -0.21 -10.25
N ALA A 166 26.61 -0.80 -11.19
CA ALA A 166 27.05 -2.20 -11.11
C ALA A 166 27.86 -2.55 -9.84
N ASP A 167 28.43 -1.54 -9.16
CA ASP A 167 29.16 -1.69 -7.89
C ASP A 167 28.26 -1.49 -6.65
N GLY A 168 26.95 -1.36 -6.82
CA GLY A 168 25.97 -1.18 -5.76
C GLY A 168 25.87 0.27 -5.23
N LEU A 169 26.64 1.21 -5.79
CA LEU A 169 26.66 2.59 -5.35
C LEU A 169 25.68 3.44 -6.15
N TRP A 170 25.00 4.32 -5.43
CA TRP A 170 24.10 5.31 -5.99
C TRP A 170 24.92 6.53 -6.41
N ARG A 171 24.93 6.79 -7.71
CA ARG A 171 25.58 7.96 -8.28
C ARG A 171 24.60 8.66 -9.18
N PHE A 172 24.47 9.96 -8.95
CA PHE A 172 23.66 10.84 -9.77
C PHE A 172 24.64 11.74 -10.50
N ASP A 173 24.69 11.67 -11.82
CA ASP A 173 25.62 12.49 -12.61
C ASP A 173 25.14 13.95 -12.70
N SER A 174 23.85 14.18 -12.43
CA SER A 174 23.22 15.50 -12.29
C SER A 174 22.82 15.75 -10.84
N PHE A 175 23.58 16.61 -10.16
CA PHE A 175 23.29 17.07 -8.80
C PHE A 175 23.03 18.58 -8.80
N SER A 176 22.05 19.01 -7.99
CA SER A 176 21.50 20.37 -7.87
C SER A 176 20.49 20.78 -8.97
N TYR A 177 19.78 21.88 -8.70
CA TYR A 177 18.82 22.56 -9.58
C TYR A 177 19.41 23.08 -10.91
N GLY A 178 20.61 22.63 -11.30
CA GLY A 178 21.37 23.14 -12.45
C GLY A 178 21.78 24.61 -12.29
N ARG A 179 21.62 25.17 -11.09
CA ARG A 179 21.88 26.58 -10.78
C ARG A 179 22.29 26.75 -9.33
N GLN A 180 23.11 27.75 -9.08
CA GLN A 180 23.45 28.19 -7.74
C GLN A 180 22.19 28.76 -7.06
N LEU A 181 21.82 28.22 -5.89
CA LEU A 181 20.66 28.69 -5.13
C LEU A 181 20.98 29.76 -4.10
N ALA A 182 22.24 29.84 -3.68
CA ALA A 182 22.73 30.79 -2.68
C ALA A 182 24.24 31.01 -2.86
N ASP A 183 24.73 32.15 -2.40
CA ASP A 183 26.16 32.42 -2.29
C ASP A 183 26.79 31.50 -1.23
N LEU A 184 28.03 31.07 -1.47
CA LEU A 184 28.79 30.29 -0.50
C LEU A 184 29.07 31.15 0.74
N HIS A 185 28.83 30.61 1.94
CA HIS A 185 29.22 31.28 3.17
C HIS A 185 30.75 31.36 3.25
N PRO A 186 31.37 32.48 3.69
CA PRO A 186 32.82 32.64 3.76
C PRO A 186 33.52 31.51 4.54
N ASP A 187 32.84 30.98 5.56
CA ASP A 187 33.33 29.88 6.41
C ASP A 187 32.90 28.49 5.92
N THR A 188 32.87 28.29 4.60
CA THR A 188 32.61 26.96 4.00
C THR A 188 33.93 26.39 3.46
N THR A 189 34.24 25.15 3.81
CA THR A 189 35.43 24.46 3.32
C THR A 189 35.33 24.18 1.82
N ALA A 190 36.47 23.84 1.20
CA ALA A 190 36.52 23.45 -0.22
C ALA A 190 35.66 22.21 -0.56
N THR A 191 35.23 21.43 0.44
CA THR A 191 34.33 20.28 0.27
C THR A 191 32.87 20.59 0.59
N GLY A 192 32.53 21.85 0.91
CA GLY A 192 31.15 22.25 1.21
C GLY A 192 30.71 22.07 2.65
N SER A 193 31.63 21.83 3.60
CA SER A 193 31.31 21.71 5.03
C SER A 193 31.44 23.06 5.75
N PRO A 194 30.67 23.34 6.82
CA PRO A 194 30.97 24.46 7.72
C PRO A 194 32.39 24.28 8.31
N ALA A 195 33.18 25.36 8.31
CA ALA A 195 34.53 25.41 8.89
C ALA A 195 34.52 25.65 10.40
#